data_AF-A0A5E6NEQ7-F1
#
_entry.id   AF-A0A5E6NEQ7-F1
#
_cell.length_a   1.000
_cell.length_b   1.000
_cell.length_c   1.000
_cell.angle_alpha   90.00
_cell.angle_beta   90.00
_cell.angle_gamma   90.00
#
_symmetry.space_group_name_H-M   'P 1'
#
loop_
_entity.id
_entity.type
_entity.pdbx_description
1 polymer ?
#
loop_
_entity_poly.entity_id
_entity_poly.type
_entity_poly.pdbx_seq_one_letter_code
_entity_poly.pdbx_strand_id
1 'polypeptide(L)'
;MNDAIKIIKNGLWNNNQALVALLGLCPLLAVTNNITNAIGLGLATTFVLVASNTTVSIFRHHIRKEVRIPIFVLLIASFVTIVELAMQSFFYDLYLILGIFVPLIVTNCAILGRAEAFASKNTWGKSALDGLMMGLGFSIVLIIFRCHA
;
A
#
# COMPACT_ATOMS: atom_id res chain seq x y z
N MET A 1 26.53 28.60 -8.74
CA MET A 1 26.62 27.22 -9.30
C MET A 1 26.22 26.14 -8.28
N ASN A 2 25.31 26.43 -7.34
CA ASN A 2 24.78 25.47 -6.36
C ASN A 2 23.23 25.41 -6.33
N ASP A 3 22.55 26.35 -7.00
CA ASP A 3 21.09 26.50 -6.92
C ASP A 3 20.32 25.68 -7.96
N ALA A 4 20.89 25.44 -9.15
CA ALA A 4 20.28 24.56 -10.17
C ALA A 4 20.23 23.08 -9.75
N ILE A 5 21.26 22.62 -9.02
CA ILE A 5 21.29 21.27 -8.43
C ILE A 5 20.23 21.13 -7.33
N LYS A 6 19.94 22.20 -6.56
CA LYS A 6 18.81 22.24 -5.62
C LYS A 6 17.44 22.28 -6.32
N ILE A 7 17.30 22.92 -7.48
CA ILE A 7 16.07 22.97 -8.28
C ILE A 7 15.74 21.59 -8.88
N ILE A 8 16.73 20.83 -9.36
CA ILE A 8 16.58 19.43 -9.78
C ILE A 8 16.28 18.52 -8.57
N LYS A 9 16.94 18.78 -7.44
CA LYS A 9 16.76 18.02 -6.21
C LYS A 9 15.41 18.28 -5.53
N ASN A 10 14.77 19.45 -5.71
CA ASN A 10 13.42 19.74 -5.22
C ASN A 10 12.33 19.41 -6.26
N GLY A 11 12.60 19.59 -7.56
CA GLY A 11 11.67 19.25 -8.65
C GLY A 11 11.42 17.76 -8.84
N LEU A 12 12.37 16.90 -8.44
CA LEU A 12 12.25 15.44 -8.47
C LEU A 12 11.84 14.82 -7.12
N TRP A 13 12.13 15.48 -5.99
CA TRP A 13 12.07 14.86 -4.64
C TRP A 13 11.00 15.43 -3.71
N ASN A 14 10.67 16.73 -3.77
CA ASN A 14 9.54 17.30 -3.02
C ASN A 14 8.23 17.31 -3.83
N ASN A 15 8.33 17.14 -5.16
CA ASN A 15 7.30 17.55 -6.11
C ASN A 15 6.67 16.42 -6.94
N ASN A 16 7.08 15.16 -6.79
CA ASN A 16 6.43 14.09 -7.55
C ASN A 16 5.24 13.48 -6.78
N GLN A 17 4.39 14.36 -6.26
CA GLN A 17 3.02 14.04 -5.86
C GLN A 17 2.30 13.31 -7.01
N ALA A 18 2.65 13.58 -8.27
CA ALA A 18 2.14 12.86 -9.42
C ALA A 18 2.56 11.38 -9.44
N LEU A 19 3.77 11.01 -8.99
CA LEU A 19 4.18 9.60 -8.84
C LEU A 19 3.46 8.97 -7.65
N VAL A 20 3.42 9.63 -6.49
CA VAL A 20 2.71 9.13 -5.30
C VAL A 20 1.21 8.96 -5.59
N ALA A 21 0.62 9.86 -6.37
CA ALA A 21 -0.74 9.75 -6.89
C ALA A 21 -0.88 8.62 -7.91
N LEU A 22 0.04 8.49 -8.89
CA LEU A 22 0.00 7.42 -9.89
C LEU A 22 0.11 6.03 -9.26
N LEU A 23 0.99 5.87 -8.25
CA LEU A 23 1.18 4.60 -7.52
C LEU A 23 -0.04 4.21 -6.68
N GLY A 24 -0.96 5.14 -6.43
CA GLY A 24 -2.21 4.92 -5.68
C GLY A 24 -3.46 4.80 -6.54
N LEU A 25 -3.39 4.96 -7.88
CA LEU A 25 -4.58 5.01 -8.76
C LEU A 25 -5.32 3.68 -8.91
N CYS A 26 -4.62 2.54 -8.83
CA CYS A 26 -5.24 1.21 -9.04
C CYS A 26 -6.49 0.97 -8.15
N PRO A 27 -6.45 1.23 -6.83
CA PRO A 27 -7.63 1.10 -5.97
C PRO A 27 -8.69 2.19 -6.17
N LEU A 28 -8.35 3.37 -6.73
CA LEU A 28 -9.36 4.39 -7.03
C LEU A 28 -10.41 3.91 -8.02
N LEU A 29 -10.04 3.04 -8.96
CA LEU A 29 -10.99 2.43 -9.90
C LEU A 29 -11.98 1.47 -9.24
N ALA A 30 -11.62 0.86 -8.10
CA ALA A 30 -12.46 -0.11 -7.39
C ALA A 30 -13.51 0.57 -6.47
N VAL A 31 -13.22 1.79 -6.01
CA VAL A 31 -13.95 2.45 -4.90
C VAL A 31 -15.08 3.38 -5.37
N THR A 32 -15.29 3.49 -6.68
CA THR A 32 -16.24 4.44 -7.30
C THR A 32 -17.71 4.19 -6.94
N ASN A 33 -18.08 2.98 -6.50
CA ASN A 33 -19.48 2.62 -6.31
C ASN A 33 -20.06 3.08 -4.96
N ASN A 34 -19.39 2.81 -3.83
CA ASN A 34 -19.94 3.06 -2.49
C ASN A 34 -18.87 3.47 -1.47
N ILE A 35 -19.24 4.33 -0.51
CA ILE A 35 -18.36 4.73 0.61
C ILE A 35 -18.01 3.54 1.52
N THR A 36 -18.94 2.60 1.70
CA THR A 36 -18.69 1.35 2.45
C THR A 36 -17.55 0.53 1.83
N ASN A 37 -17.47 0.48 0.50
CA ASN A 37 -16.37 -0.18 -0.21
C ASN A 37 -15.05 0.57 -0.04
N ALA A 38 -15.09 1.92 -0.01
CA ALA A 38 -13.93 2.77 0.26
C ALA A 38 -13.31 2.46 1.62
N ILE A 39 -14.15 2.41 2.65
CA ILE A 39 -13.74 2.14 4.02
C ILE A 39 -13.21 0.70 4.15
N GLY A 40 -13.93 -0.28 3.58
CA GLY A 40 -13.50 -1.68 3.59
C GLY A 40 -12.14 -1.88 2.92
N LEU A 41 -11.94 -1.33 1.73
CA LEU A 41 -10.68 -1.43 1.00
C LEU A 41 -9.54 -0.67 1.69
N GLY A 42 -9.81 0.53 2.21
CA GLY A 42 -8.83 1.32 2.97
C GLY A 42 -8.34 0.62 4.24
N LEU A 43 -9.27 0.05 5.02
CA LEU A 43 -8.91 -0.71 6.22
C LEU A 43 -8.14 -1.99 5.88
N ALA A 44 -8.58 -2.73 4.86
CA ALA A 44 -7.89 -3.93 4.37
C ALA A 44 -6.45 -3.60 3.94
N THR A 45 -6.26 -2.57 3.12
CA THR A 45 -4.94 -2.13 2.64
C THR A 45 -4.05 -1.64 3.78
N THR A 46 -4.60 -0.92 4.77
CA THR A 46 -3.86 -0.49 5.97
C THR A 46 -3.34 -1.68 6.77
N PHE A 47 -4.20 -2.67 7.01
CA PHE A 47 -3.81 -3.89 7.73
C PHE A 47 -2.70 -4.64 6.99
N VAL A 48 -2.87 -4.88 5.69
CA VAL A 48 -1.88 -5.54 4.85
C VAL A 48 -0.56 -4.76 4.85
N LEU A 49 -0.59 -3.43 4.76
CA LEU A 49 0.61 -2.59 4.71
C LEU A 49 1.40 -2.64 6.03
N VAL A 50 0.72 -2.60 7.19
CA VAL A 50 1.38 -2.74 8.49
C VAL A 50 1.98 -4.14 8.65
N ALA A 51 1.22 -5.19 8.34
CA ALA A 51 1.66 -6.57 8.51
C ALA A 51 2.84 -6.90 7.58
N SER A 52 2.74 -6.53 6.31
CA SER A 52 3.79 -6.76 5.30
C SER A 52 5.06 -5.95 5.60
N ASN A 53 4.96 -4.66 5.91
CA ASN A 53 6.15 -3.84 6.24
C ASN A 53 6.88 -4.34 7.50
N THR A 54 6.13 -4.76 8.52
CA THR A 54 6.71 -5.33 9.75
C THR A 54 7.45 -6.62 9.43
N THR A 55 6.83 -7.51 8.66
CA THR A 55 7.42 -8.80 8.31
C THR A 55 8.62 -8.64 7.39
N VAL A 56 8.54 -7.79 6.36
CA VAL A 56 9.66 -7.47 5.46
C VAL A 56 10.87 -6.93 6.24
N SER A 57 10.65 -6.06 7.23
CA SER A 57 11.74 -5.53 8.07
C SER A 57 12.43 -6.63 8.90
N ILE A 58 11.70 -7.65 9.35
CA ILE A 58 12.27 -8.80 10.07
C ILE A 58 13.07 -9.70 9.11
N PHE A 59 12.51 -10.00 7.94
CA PHE A 59 13.13 -10.94 6.97
C PHE A 59 14.23 -10.30 6.10
N ARG A 60 14.47 -8.99 6.19
CA ARG A 60 15.40 -8.23 5.33
C ARG A 60 16.83 -8.79 5.27
N HIS A 61 17.32 -9.45 6.32
CA HIS A 61 18.68 -9.99 6.39
C HIS A 61 18.83 -11.33 5.68
N HIS A 62 17.74 -12.06 5.45
CA HIS A 62 17.75 -13.38 4.81
C HIS A 62 17.56 -13.33 3.28
N ILE A 63 17.16 -12.17 2.76
CA ILE A 63 16.74 -12.00 1.35
C ILE A 63 17.93 -11.55 0.49
N ARG A 64 18.28 -12.35 -0.51
CA ARG A 64 19.28 -12.00 -1.54
C ARG A 64 18.74 -10.89 -2.45
N LYS A 65 19.64 -10.02 -2.94
CA LYS A 65 19.25 -8.83 -3.72
C LYS A 65 18.58 -9.19 -5.04
N GLU A 66 18.98 -10.30 -5.67
CA GLU A 66 18.45 -10.73 -6.96
C GLU A 66 16.96 -11.10 -6.93
N VAL A 67 16.44 -11.57 -5.79
CA VAL A 67 15.08 -12.12 -5.65
C VAL A 67 14.18 -11.33 -4.70
N ARG A 68 14.57 -10.10 -4.37
CA ARG A 68 13.88 -9.28 -3.37
C ARG A 68 12.44 -8.92 -3.75
N ILE A 69 12.23 -8.39 -4.96
CA ILE A 69 10.91 -7.92 -5.40
C ILE A 69 9.89 -9.08 -5.44
N PRO A 70 10.20 -10.25 -6.05
CA PRO A 70 9.28 -11.40 -6.01
C PRO A 70 8.94 -11.86 -4.60
N ILE A 71 9.92 -11.90 -3.68
CA ILE A 71 9.67 -12.32 -2.30
C ILE A 71 8.74 -11.33 -1.59
N PHE A 72 8.90 -10.03 -1.78
CA PHE A 72 8.01 -9.03 -1.18
C PHE A 72 6.57 -9.15 -1.70
N VAL A 73 6.40 -9.35 -3.01
CA VAL A 73 5.07 -9.56 -3.61
C VAL A 73 4.43 -10.83 -3.06
N LEU A 74 5.18 -11.93 -2.93
CA LEU A 74 4.67 -13.19 -2.35
C LEU A 74 4.23 -13.02 -0.89
N LEU A 75 4.98 -12.23 -0.12
CA LEU A 75 4.71 -11.94 1.28
C LEU A 75 3.44 -11.08 1.41
N ILE A 76 3.30 -10.03 0.60
CA ILE A 76 2.08 -9.21 0.52
C ILE A 76 0.89 -10.09 0.11
N ALA A 77 1.04 -10.93 -0.93
CA ALA A 77 -0.01 -11.81 -1.42
C ALA A 77 -0.56 -12.73 -0.31
N SER A 78 0.33 -13.32 0.51
CA SER A 78 -0.09 -14.18 1.62
C SER A 78 -0.98 -13.44 2.64
N PHE A 79 -0.66 -12.19 2.97
CA PHE A 79 -1.49 -11.38 3.87
C PHE A 79 -2.79 -10.95 3.23
N VAL A 80 -2.77 -10.62 1.94
CA VAL A 80 -3.97 -10.28 1.18
C VAL A 80 -4.93 -11.47 1.12
N THR A 81 -4.44 -12.69 0.91
CA THR A 81 -5.26 -13.92 0.94
C THR A 81 -5.89 -14.16 2.31
N ILE A 82 -5.18 -13.87 3.41
CA ILE A 82 -5.76 -13.95 4.76
C ILE A 82 -6.92 -12.96 4.90
N VAL A 83 -6.77 -11.73 4.39
CA VAL A 83 -7.83 -10.73 4.40
C VAL A 83 -9.01 -11.14 3.53
N GLU A 84 -8.75 -11.73 2.35
CA GLU A 84 -9.77 -12.26 1.45
C GLU A 84 -10.66 -13.30 2.16
N LEU A 85 -10.03 -14.30 2.78
CA LEU A 85 -10.70 -15.36 3.54
C LEU A 85 -11.47 -14.79 4.74
N ALA A 86 -10.88 -13.82 5.45
CA ALA A 86 -11.54 -13.15 6.55
C ALA A 86 -12.78 -12.37 6.08
N MET A 87 -12.69 -11.64 4.97
CA MET A 87 -13.84 -10.93 4.39
C MET A 87 -14.95 -11.90 3.96
N GLN A 88 -14.60 -13.03 3.34
CA GLN A 88 -15.58 -14.05 2.98
C GLN A 88 -16.32 -14.61 4.20
N SER A 89 -15.66 -14.69 5.36
CA SER A 89 -16.25 -15.21 6.59
C SER A 89 -17.08 -14.17 7.37
N PHE A 90 -16.69 -12.90 7.40
CA PHE A 90 -17.34 -11.87 8.23
C PHE A 90 -18.25 -10.91 7.44
N PHE A 91 -17.94 -10.65 6.17
CA PHE A 91 -18.59 -9.62 5.33
C PHE A 91 -18.83 -10.12 3.91
N TYR A 92 -19.74 -11.10 3.76
CA TYR A 92 -20.01 -11.76 2.48
C TYR A 92 -20.52 -10.81 1.39
N ASP A 93 -21.40 -9.86 1.74
CA ASP A 93 -21.90 -8.85 0.79
C ASP A 93 -20.78 -7.97 0.24
N LEU A 94 -19.79 -7.63 1.09
CA LEU A 94 -18.64 -6.84 0.69
C LEU A 94 -17.67 -7.68 -0.16
N TYR A 95 -17.50 -8.97 0.15
CA TYR A 95 -16.68 -9.90 -0.62
C TYR A 95 -17.19 -10.10 -2.05
N LEU A 96 -18.50 -10.18 -2.28
CA LEU A 96 -19.08 -10.31 -3.63
C LEU A 96 -18.66 -9.18 -4.58
N ILE A 97 -18.41 -7.99 -4.04
CA ILE A 97 -18.02 -6.81 -4.81
C ILE A 97 -16.50 -6.64 -4.82
N LEU A 98 -15.87 -6.75 -3.65
CA LEU A 98 -14.45 -6.45 -3.46
C LEU A 98 -13.53 -7.61 -3.84
N GLY A 99 -14.01 -8.85 -3.89
CA GLY A 99 -13.20 -10.06 -4.14
C GLY A 99 -12.39 -9.99 -5.44
N ILE A 100 -12.98 -9.44 -6.51
CA ILE A 100 -12.29 -9.23 -7.79
C ILE A 100 -11.19 -8.15 -7.68
N PHE A 101 -11.34 -7.22 -6.74
CA PHE A 101 -10.41 -6.11 -6.51
C PHE A 101 -9.32 -6.42 -5.47
N VAL A 102 -9.46 -7.49 -4.69
CA VAL A 102 -8.46 -7.92 -3.71
C VAL A 102 -7.07 -8.13 -4.34
N PRO A 103 -6.92 -8.74 -5.54
CA PRO A 103 -5.62 -8.83 -6.23
C PRO A 103 -4.96 -7.48 -6.55
N LEU A 104 -5.72 -6.40 -6.70
CA LEU A 104 -5.17 -5.05 -6.92
C LEU A 104 -4.45 -4.50 -5.68
N ILE A 105 -4.69 -5.07 -4.50
CA ILE A 105 -3.93 -4.76 -3.29
C ILE A 105 -2.51 -5.35 -3.41
N VAL A 106 -2.38 -6.58 -3.93
CA VAL A 106 -1.09 -7.26 -4.11
C VAL A 106 -0.20 -6.52 -5.10
N THR A 107 -0.79 -6.07 -6.21
CA THR A 107 -0.08 -5.33 -7.27
C THR A 107 -0.02 -3.83 -7.03
N ASN A 108 -0.43 -3.36 -5.84
CA ASN A 108 -0.39 -1.95 -5.53
C ASN A 108 1.06 -1.45 -5.43
N CYS A 109 1.43 -0.60 -6.38
CA CYS A 109 2.78 -0.06 -6.49
C CYS A 109 3.18 0.74 -5.24
N ALA A 110 2.25 1.44 -4.58
CA ALA A 110 2.54 2.19 -3.36
C ALA A 110 2.95 1.23 -2.22
N ILE A 111 2.26 0.11 -2.06
CA ILE A 111 2.58 -0.90 -1.03
C ILE A 111 3.98 -1.48 -1.27
N LEU A 112 4.24 -1.93 -2.49
CA LEU A 112 5.53 -2.50 -2.87
C LEU A 112 6.67 -1.47 -2.73
N GLY A 113 6.44 -0.23 -3.20
CA GLY A 113 7.41 0.85 -3.13
C GLY A 113 7.78 1.24 -1.70
N ARG A 114 6.82 1.22 -0.76
CA ARG A 114 7.12 1.45 0.67
C ARG A 114 7.86 0.28 1.30
N ALA A 115 7.48 -0.96 0.97
CA ALA A 115 8.17 -2.15 1.46
C ALA A 115 9.65 -2.16 1.03
N GLU A 116 9.93 -1.79 -0.22
CA GLU A 116 11.30 -1.73 -0.73
C GLU A 116 12.08 -0.51 -0.20
N ALA A 117 11.51 0.69 -0.30
CA ALA A 117 12.22 1.93 0.01
C ALA A 117 12.43 2.15 1.52
N PHE A 118 11.46 1.73 2.35
CA PHE A 118 11.45 2.00 3.78
C PHE A 118 11.61 0.73 4.62
N ALA A 119 10.81 -0.32 4.41
CA ALA A 119 10.83 -1.50 5.27
C ALA A 119 12.13 -2.31 5.15
N SER A 120 12.72 -2.41 3.95
CA SER A 120 14.00 -3.09 3.76
C SER A 120 15.19 -2.41 4.47
N LYS A 121 15.07 -1.14 4.87
CA LYS A 121 16.18 -0.34 5.41
C LYS A 121 16.02 0.02 6.90
N ASN A 122 14.81 0.00 7.42
CA ASN A 122 14.47 0.41 8.79
C ASN A 122 14.16 -0.80 9.70
N THR A 123 14.07 -0.54 11.01
CA THR A 123 13.69 -1.53 12.04
C THR A 123 12.19 -1.74 12.08
N TRP A 124 11.77 -2.92 12.57
CA TRP A 124 10.37 -3.38 12.58
C TRP A 124 9.40 -2.35 13.17
N GLY A 125 9.75 -1.71 14.29
CA GLY A 125 8.89 -0.70 14.93
C GLY A 125 8.70 0.56 14.09
N LYS A 126 9.75 1.05 13.40
CA LYS A 126 9.65 2.20 12.50
C LYS A 126 8.87 1.85 11.23
N SER A 127 9.06 0.63 10.72
CA SER A 127 8.36 0.13 9.53
C SER A 127 6.88 -0.12 9.78
N ALA A 128 6.50 -0.58 10.97
CA ALA A 128 5.10 -0.71 11.38
C ALA A 128 4.41 0.66 11.45
N LEU A 129 5.06 1.65 12.07
CA LEU A 129 4.55 3.02 12.15
C LEU A 129 4.40 3.64 10.76
N ASP A 130 5.36 3.42 9.87
CA ASP A 130 5.29 3.89 8.47
C ASP A 130 4.11 3.27 7.71
N GLY A 131 3.94 1.94 7.83
CA GLY A 131 2.81 1.25 7.23
C GLY A 131 1.47 1.75 7.76
N LEU A 132 1.39 2.08 9.05
CA LEU A 132 0.18 2.58 9.68
C LEU A 132 -0.15 4.00 9.19
N MET A 133 0.84 4.91 9.19
CA MET A 133 0.65 6.28 8.71
C MET A 133 0.29 6.33 7.23
N MET A 134 0.98 5.54 6.41
CA MET A 134 0.70 5.49 4.97
C MET A 134 -0.67 4.86 4.69
N GLY A 135 -1.03 3.79 5.40
CA GLY A 135 -2.33 3.12 5.23
C GLY A 135 -3.49 4.02 5.66
N LEU A 136 -3.36 4.72 6.79
CA LEU A 136 -4.36 5.71 7.22
C LEU A 136 -4.47 6.86 6.22
N GLY A 137 -3.35 7.42 5.76
CA GLY A 137 -3.36 8.48 4.74
C GLY A 137 -4.05 8.02 3.46
N PHE A 138 -3.75 6.80 3.01
CA PHE A 138 -4.37 6.20 1.83
C PHE A 138 -5.89 5.97 2.03
N SER A 139 -6.30 5.49 3.19
CA SER A 139 -7.72 5.30 3.55
C SER A 139 -8.49 6.62 3.55
N ILE A 140 -7.91 7.68 4.14
CA ILE A 140 -8.50 9.01 4.18
C ILE A 140 -8.68 9.56 2.76
N VAL A 141 -7.67 9.42 1.89
CA VAL A 141 -7.74 9.86 0.49
C VAL A 141 -8.87 9.14 -0.26
N LEU A 142 -9.03 7.83 -0.08
CA LEU A 142 -10.12 7.07 -0.71
C LEU A 142 -11.51 7.55 -0.25
N ILE A 143 -11.68 7.82 1.05
CA ILE A 143 -12.94 8.30 1.61
C ILE A 143 -13.26 9.70 1.09
N ILE A 144 -12.28 10.62 1.09
CA ILE A 144 -12.45 11.99 0.59
C ILE A 144 -12.78 11.99 -0.89
N PHE A 145 -12.06 11.21 -1.71
CA PHE A 145 -12.30 11.15 -3.15
C PHE A 145 -13.72 10.71 -3.47
N ARG A 146 -14.23 9.68 -2.79
CA ARG A 146 -15.61 9.23 -2.98
C ARG A 146 -16.66 10.19 -2.41
N CYS A 147 -16.33 11.01 -1.41
CA CYS A 147 -17.25 12.03 -0.91
C CYS A 147 -17.41 13.22 -1.88
N HIS A 148 -16.45 13.43 -2.79
CA HIS A 148 -16.43 14.56 -3.72
C HIS A 148 -16.88 14.20 -5.15
N ALA A 149 -16.85 12.91 -5.52
CA ALA A 149 -17.32 12.38 -6.80
C ALA A 149 -18.67 11.66 -6.63
#